data_AF-B4MRT7-F1
#
_entry.id   AF-B4MRT7-F1
#
_cell.length_a   1.000
_cell.length_b   1.000
_cell.length_c   1.000
_cell.angle_alpha   90.00
_cell.angle_beta   90.00
_cell.angle_gamma   90.00
#
_symmetry.space_group_name_H-M   'P 1'
#
loop_
_entity.id
_entity.type
_entity.pdbx_description
1 polymer ?
#
loop_
_entity_poly.entity_id
_entity_poly.type
_entity_poly.pdbx_seq_one_letter_code
_entity_poly.pdbx_strand_id
1 'polypeptide(L)'
;MGLNEQVMSQSAADMAAFKQMQDGCIKELNIGTAEAALIATDKPVANPTESYKCYHNCLYKKMGMINADGKANNDAILKIITTRYAKAPVDKVKALLTSCGAAPSTNACDYAYKFEMCMINGLKA
;
A
#
# COMPACT_ATOMS: atom_id res chain seq x y z
N MET A 1 5.76 -16.66 -12.77
CA MET A 1 6.26 -15.27 -12.64
C MET A 1 5.72 -14.73 -11.33
N GLY A 2 6.41 -15.08 -10.25
CA GLY A 2 5.98 -14.78 -8.89
C GLY A 2 6.49 -13.39 -8.48
N LEU A 3 5.65 -12.64 -7.77
CA LEU A 3 5.93 -11.34 -7.18
C LEU A 3 6.99 -11.41 -6.05
N ASN A 4 8.00 -12.29 -6.17
CA ASN A 4 8.96 -12.63 -5.12
C ASN A 4 10.37 -12.08 -5.40
N GLU A 5 10.65 -11.65 -6.64
CA GLU A 5 12.00 -11.24 -7.06
C GLU A 5 12.28 -9.74 -6.89
N GLN A 6 11.30 -8.93 -6.46
CA GLN A 6 11.45 -7.48 -6.35
C GLN A 6 11.53 -6.95 -4.90
N VAL A 7 11.28 -7.81 -3.89
CA VAL A 7 11.47 -7.50 -2.46
C VAL A 7 12.95 -7.69 -2.04
N MET A 8 13.85 -8.02 -2.98
CA MET A 8 15.25 -8.39 -2.73
C MET A 8 16.18 -7.24 -2.28
N SER A 9 15.65 -6.05 -1.98
CA SER A 9 16.42 -4.91 -1.45
C SER A 9 16.05 -4.50 -0.02
N GLN A 10 15.15 -5.23 0.65
CA GLN A 10 14.72 -4.91 2.03
C GLN A 10 15.41 -5.83 3.04
N SER A 11 15.90 -5.26 4.13
CA SER A 11 16.51 -6.05 5.22
C SER A 11 15.43 -6.93 5.85
N ALA A 12 15.80 -8.08 6.41
CA ALA A 12 14.85 -8.95 7.13
C ALA A 12 14.04 -8.20 8.21
N ALA A 13 14.64 -7.18 8.82
CA ALA A 13 14.01 -6.28 9.77
C ALA A 13 12.88 -5.43 9.14
N ASP A 14 13.08 -4.90 7.94
CA ASP A 14 12.07 -4.08 7.24
C ASP A 14 10.86 -4.93 6.83
N MET A 15 11.11 -6.17 6.37
CA MET A 15 10.04 -7.12 6.08
C MET A 15 9.26 -7.53 7.33
N ALA A 16 9.95 -7.76 8.44
CA ALA A 16 9.31 -8.08 9.72
C ALA A 16 8.47 -6.91 10.24
N ALA A 17 9.00 -5.68 10.20
CA ALA A 17 8.29 -4.48 10.59
C ALA A 17 7.05 -4.25 9.73
N PHE A 18 7.17 -4.41 8.41
CA PHE A 18 6.03 -4.33 7.50
C PHE A 18 4.96 -5.37 7.86
N LYS A 19 5.35 -6.63 8.02
CA LYS A 19 4.43 -7.72 8.42
C LYS A 19 3.71 -7.42 9.74
N GLN A 20 4.42 -6.89 10.74
CA GLN A 20 3.80 -6.48 12.01
C GLN A 20 2.74 -5.40 11.82
N MET A 21 2.96 -4.45 10.90
CA MET A 21 1.94 -3.44 10.56
C MET A 21 0.74 -4.08 9.86
N GLN A 22 0.97 -5.02 8.93
CA GLN A 22 -0.11 -5.77 8.26
C GLN A 22 -0.97 -6.53 9.27
N ASP A 23 -0.33 -7.31 10.15
CA ASP A 23 -0.99 -8.12 11.18
C ASP A 23 -1.76 -7.23 12.17
N GLY A 24 -1.21 -6.06 12.51
CA GLY A 24 -1.88 -5.05 13.32
C GLY A 24 -3.17 -4.55 12.67
N CYS A 25 -3.13 -4.21 11.38
CA CYS A 25 -4.30 -3.75 10.63
C CYS A 25 -5.35 -4.85 10.41
N ILE A 26 -4.92 -6.08 10.16
CA ILE A 26 -5.83 -7.24 10.03
C ILE A 26 -6.63 -7.42 11.32
N LYS A 27 -5.96 -7.34 12.47
CA LYS A 27 -6.60 -7.44 13.79
C LYS A 27 -7.51 -6.25 14.08
N GLU A 28 -7.03 -5.02 13.85
CA GLU A 28 -7.77 -3.79 14.14
C GLU A 28 -9.08 -3.69 13.34
N LEU A 29 -9.06 -4.14 12.07
CA LEU A 29 -10.19 -4.06 11.15
C LEU A 29 -11.04 -5.36 11.10
N ASN A 30 -10.69 -6.36 11.91
CA ASN A 30 -11.32 -7.69 11.92
C ASN A 30 -11.42 -8.30 10.52
N ILE A 31 -10.32 -8.25 9.75
CA ILE A 31 -10.28 -8.79 8.38
C ILE A 31 -10.38 -10.31 8.42
N GLY A 32 -11.24 -10.89 7.58
CA GLY A 32 -11.44 -12.34 7.49
C GLY A 32 -10.19 -13.08 7.03
N THR A 33 -10.06 -14.35 7.42
CA THR A 33 -8.89 -15.19 7.15
C THR A 33 -8.55 -15.31 5.66
N ALA A 34 -9.54 -15.35 4.78
CA ALA A 34 -9.33 -15.41 3.33
C ALA A 34 -8.64 -14.14 2.79
N GLU A 35 -9.10 -12.96 3.20
CA GLU A 35 -8.49 -11.68 2.80
C GLU A 35 -7.13 -11.49 3.48
N ALA A 36 -6.99 -11.87 4.75
CA ALA A 36 -5.72 -11.83 5.48
C ALA A 36 -4.63 -12.68 4.80
N ALA A 37 -4.98 -13.85 4.26
CA ALA A 37 -4.05 -14.68 3.51
C ALA A 37 -3.61 -14.03 2.18
N LEU A 38 -4.51 -13.30 1.52
CA LEU A 38 -4.18 -12.56 0.30
C LEU A 38 -3.30 -11.34 0.60
N ILE A 39 -3.58 -10.61 1.69
CA ILE A 39 -2.75 -9.52 2.21
C ILE A 39 -1.33 -10.01 2.48
N ALA A 40 -1.18 -11.15 3.16
CA ALA A 40 0.11 -11.72 3.51
C ALA A 40 0.92 -12.19 2.29
N THR A 41 0.30 -12.28 1.12
CA THR A 41 0.94 -12.69 -0.14
C THR A 41 0.96 -11.55 -1.18
N ASP A 42 0.62 -10.32 -0.77
CA ASP A 42 0.48 -9.13 -1.64
C ASP A 42 -0.39 -9.40 -2.90
N LYS A 43 -1.39 -10.28 -2.78
CA LYS A 43 -2.30 -10.62 -3.87
C LYS A 43 -3.54 -9.72 -3.84
N PRO A 44 -4.03 -9.28 -5.02
CA PRO A 44 -5.25 -8.49 -5.10
C PRO A 44 -6.46 -9.30 -4.64
N VAL A 45 -7.39 -8.65 -3.96
CA VAL A 45 -8.69 -9.21 -3.58
C VAL A 45 -9.72 -8.78 -4.62
N ALA A 46 -10.33 -9.73 -5.32
CA ALA A 46 -11.26 -9.44 -6.43
C ALA A 46 -12.56 -8.77 -5.97
N ASN A 47 -13.08 -9.16 -4.80
CA ASN A 47 -14.30 -8.62 -4.20
C ASN A 47 -14.00 -8.18 -2.76
N PRO A 48 -13.30 -7.05 -2.58
CA PRO A 48 -12.82 -6.63 -1.27
C PRO A 48 -13.97 -6.19 -0.37
N THR A 49 -13.96 -6.69 0.87
CA THR A 49 -14.85 -6.19 1.93
C THR A 49 -14.54 -4.73 2.26
N GLU A 50 -15.45 -4.05 2.96
CA GLU A 50 -15.17 -2.70 3.46
C GLU A 50 -13.96 -2.68 4.41
N SER A 51 -13.81 -3.70 5.25
CA SER A 51 -12.63 -3.88 6.11
C SER A 51 -11.34 -3.97 5.30
N TYR A 52 -11.33 -4.74 4.20
CA TYR A 52 -10.18 -4.80 3.31
C TYR A 52 -9.92 -3.45 2.62
N LYS A 53 -10.95 -2.73 2.16
CA LYS A 53 -10.73 -1.39 1.58
C LYS A 53 -10.08 -0.44 2.60
N CYS A 54 -10.44 -0.56 3.88
CA CYS A 54 -9.82 0.19 4.96
C CYS A 54 -8.41 -0.28 5.35
N TYR A 55 -8.00 -1.48 4.94
CA TYR A 55 -6.66 -2.02 5.23
C TYR A 55 -5.55 -1.09 4.77
N HIS A 56 -5.60 -0.60 3.53
CA HIS A 56 -4.57 0.29 2.99
C HIS A 56 -4.48 1.60 3.77
N ASN A 57 -5.60 2.19 4.17
CA ASN A 57 -5.62 3.38 5.00
C ASN A 57 -4.97 3.13 6.37
N CYS A 58 -5.29 2.01 7.02
CA CYS A 58 -4.65 1.61 8.28
C CYS A 58 -3.14 1.45 8.11
N LEU A 59 -2.73 0.72 7.06
CA LEU A 59 -1.33 0.42 6.80
C LEU A 59 -0.54 1.71 6.49
N TYR A 60 -1.08 2.59 5.66
CA TYR A 60 -0.47 3.87 5.32
C TYR A 60 -0.31 4.78 6.53
N LYS A 61 -1.27 4.78 7.45
CA LYS A 61 -1.12 5.49 8.74
C LYS A 61 0.03 4.93 9.56
N LYS A 62 0.13 3.60 9.71
CA LYS A 62 1.23 2.96 10.45
C LYS A 62 2.60 3.17 9.78
N MET A 63 2.63 3.32 8.45
CA MET A 63 3.83 3.65 7.69
C MET A 63 4.16 5.15 7.64
N GLY A 64 3.31 6.03 8.17
CA GLY A 64 3.51 7.49 8.11
C GLY A 64 3.31 8.10 6.71
N MET A 65 2.66 7.36 5.81
CA MET A 65 2.31 7.80 4.46
C MET A 65 1.07 8.70 4.42
N ILE A 66 0.32 8.76 5.50
CA ILE A 66 -0.80 9.69 5.67
C ILE A 66 -0.38 10.70 6.73
N ASN A 67 -0.49 11.99 6.41
CA ASN A 67 -0.21 13.06 7.36
C ASN A 67 -1.36 13.23 8.37
N ALA A 68 -1.17 14.10 9.38
CA ALA A 68 -2.18 14.33 10.42
C ALA A 68 -3.52 14.82 9.87
N ASP A 69 -3.52 15.49 8.71
CA ASP A 69 -4.71 15.99 8.02
C ASP A 69 -5.42 14.92 7.16
N GLY A 70 -4.96 13.66 7.20
CA GLY A 70 -5.56 12.57 6.45
C GLY A 70 -5.22 12.56 4.95
N LYS A 71 -4.22 13.34 4.52
CA LYS A 71 -3.75 13.40 3.14
C LYS A 71 -2.49 12.56 2.93
N ALA A 72 -2.28 12.12 1.69
CA ALA A 72 -1.06 11.43 1.29
C ALA A 72 0.18 12.32 1.51
N ASN A 73 1.18 11.78 2.20
CA ASN A 73 2.51 12.36 2.37
C ASN A 73 3.40 11.89 1.22
N ASN A 74 3.40 12.65 0.13
CA ASN A 74 4.08 12.26 -1.11
C ASN A 74 5.59 11.99 -0.91
N ASP A 75 6.27 12.71 -0.03
CA ASP A 75 7.69 12.48 0.26
C ASP A 75 7.92 11.15 0.98
N ALA A 76 7.10 10.84 1.98
CA ALA A 76 7.16 9.56 2.69
C ALA A 76 6.83 8.39 1.75
N ILE A 77 5.78 8.54 0.93
CA ILE A 77 5.39 7.53 -0.05
C ILE A 77 6.49 7.33 -1.09
N LEU A 78 7.06 8.41 -1.62
CA LEU A 78 8.17 8.34 -2.57
C LEU A 78 9.35 7.58 -1.97
N LYS A 79 9.76 7.90 -0.75
CA LYS A 79 10.85 7.21 -0.06
C LYS A 79 10.58 5.71 0.11
N ILE A 80 9.37 5.33 0.49
CA ILE A 80 9.03 3.92 0.69
C ILE A 80 8.97 3.18 -0.65
N ILE A 81 8.39 3.80 -1.69
CA ILE A 81 8.31 3.18 -3.02
C ILE A 81 9.70 3.06 -3.63
N THR A 82 10.56 4.07 -3.55
CA THR A 82 11.93 3.96 -4.09
C THR A 82 12.78 2.97 -3.29
N THR A 83 12.45 2.74 -2.01
CA THR A 83 13.09 1.68 -1.20
C THR A 83 12.57 0.29 -1.61
N ARG A 84 11.25 0.12 -1.75
CA ARG A 84 10.60 -1.18 -2.06
C ARG A 84 10.72 -1.57 -3.53
N TYR A 85 10.73 -0.58 -4.41
CA TYR A 85 10.86 -0.69 -5.86
C TYR A 85 12.10 0.08 -6.30
N ALA A 86 13.27 -0.34 -5.85
CA ALA A 86 14.55 0.31 -6.19
C ALA A 86 14.83 0.42 -7.69
N LYS A 87 14.14 -0.38 -8.51
CA LYS A 87 14.21 -0.35 -9.99
C LYS A 87 13.18 0.58 -10.64
N ALA A 88 12.22 1.13 -9.88
CA ALA A 88 11.23 2.04 -10.42
C ALA A 88 11.86 3.43 -10.63
N PRO A 89 11.70 4.04 -11.82
CA PRO A 89 12.17 5.40 -12.05
C PRO A 89 11.48 6.38 -11.10
N VAL A 90 12.26 7.21 -10.40
CA VAL A 90 11.74 8.20 -9.44
C VAL A 90 10.70 9.12 -10.09
N ASP A 91 10.94 9.56 -11.34
CA ASP A 91 10.01 10.41 -12.08
C ASP A 91 8.69 9.70 -12.40
N LYS A 92 8.74 8.40 -12.69
CA LYS A 92 7.53 7.57 -12.87
C LYS A 92 6.73 7.51 -11.57
N VAL A 93 7.40 7.29 -10.44
CA VAL A 93 6.73 7.26 -9.12
C VAL A 93 6.09 8.62 -8.80
N LYS A 94 6.78 9.73 -9.04
CA LYS A 94 6.24 11.10 -8.83
C LYS A 94 5.05 11.41 -9.73
N ALA A 95 5.09 10.99 -11.00
CA ALA A 95 3.97 11.14 -11.92
C ALA A 95 2.75 10.36 -11.43
N LEU A 96 2.95 9.10 -10.99
CA LEU A 96 1.88 8.27 -10.43
C LEU A 96 1.32 8.85 -9.12
N LEU A 97 2.17 9.36 -8.23
CA LEU A 97 1.72 10.02 -7.00
C LEU A 97 0.75 11.17 -7.30
N THR A 98 1.09 11.98 -8.31
CA THR A 98 0.24 13.09 -8.76
C THR A 98 -1.06 12.59 -9.36
N SER A 99 -1.03 11.64 -10.30
CA SER A 99 -2.23 11.18 -11.00
C SER A 99 -3.15 10.34 -10.10
N CYS A 100 -2.59 9.46 -9.28
CA CYS A 100 -3.35 8.59 -8.38
C CYS A 100 -3.89 9.34 -7.16
N GLY A 101 -3.17 10.37 -6.69
CA GLY A 101 -3.60 11.22 -5.58
C GLY A 101 -4.76 12.15 -5.91
N ALA A 102 -5.02 12.40 -7.21
CA ALA A 102 -6.12 13.24 -7.69
C ALA A 102 -7.46 12.49 -7.84
N ALA A 103 -7.48 11.18 -7.60
CA ALA A 103 -8.69 10.38 -7.79
C ALA A 103 -9.80 10.76 -6.78
N PRO A 104 -11.04 10.97 -7.23
CA PRO A 104 -12.16 11.25 -6.33
C PRO A 104 -12.48 10.02 -5.46
N SER A 105 -12.63 10.27 -4.17
CA SER A 105 -12.90 9.26 -3.15
C SER A 105 -14.03 9.69 -2.23
N THR A 106 -14.84 8.73 -1.78
CA THR A 106 -15.97 8.99 -0.88
C THR A 106 -15.57 9.07 0.59
N ASN A 107 -14.47 8.40 0.98
CA ASN A 107 -13.89 8.44 2.32
C ASN A 107 -12.40 8.04 2.29
N ALA A 108 -11.72 8.09 3.43
CA ALA A 108 -10.28 7.80 3.53
C ALA A 108 -9.92 6.34 3.16
N CYS A 109 -10.80 5.37 3.41
CA CYS A 109 -10.57 3.98 3.04
C CYS A 109 -10.69 3.77 1.52
N ASP A 110 -11.73 4.31 0.91
CA ASP A 110 -11.93 4.31 -0.53
C ASP A 110 -10.79 5.03 -1.25
N TYR A 111 -10.34 6.17 -0.71
CA TYR A 111 -9.15 6.88 -1.19
C TYR A 111 -7.92 5.97 -1.18
N ALA A 112 -7.56 5.40 -0.02
CA ALA A 112 -6.35 4.60 0.12
C ALA A 112 -6.39 3.35 -0.78
N TYR A 113 -7.54 2.70 -0.89
CA TYR A 113 -7.71 1.54 -1.77
C TYR A 113 -7.55 1.90 -3.26
N LYS A 114 -8.24 2.96 -3.73
CA LYS A 114 -8.12 3.42 -5.12
C LYS A 114 -6.71 3.90 -5.44
N PHE A 115 -6.09 4.60 -4.50
CA PHE A 115 -4.71 5.06 -4.61
C PHE A 115 -3.75 3.88 -4.76
N GLU A 116 -3.82 2.87 -3.89
CA GLU A 116 -3.00 1.65 -3.98
C GLU A 116 -3.17 0.98 -5.35
N MET A 117 -4.41 0.73 -5.77
CA MET A 117 -4.68 0.05 -7.05
C MET A 117 -4.14 0.83 -8.24
N CYS A 118 -4.27 2.16 -8.23
CA CYS A 118 -3.71 3.02 -9.26
C CYS A 118 -2.17 2.95 -9.27
N MET A 119 -1.51 3.01 -8.12
CA MET A 119 -0.05 2.91 -8.01
C MET A 119 0.47 1.56 -8.45
N ILE A 120 -0.14 0.45 -8.01
CA ILE A 120 0.24 -0.91 -8.40
C ILE A 120 0.11 -1.11 -9.91
N ASN A 121 -1.01 -0.68 -10.49
CA ASN A 121 -1.24 -0.80 -11.94
C ASN A 121 -0.25 0.05 -12.72
N GLY A 122 0.00 1.29 -12.28
CA GLY A 122 0.96 2.19 -12.94
C GLY A 122 2.41 1.74 -12.83
N LEU A 123 2.80 1.09 -11.73
CA LEU A 123 4.15 0.53 -11.56
C LEU A 123 4.36 -0.74 -12.40
N LYS A 124 3.30 -1.54 -12.62
CA LYS A 124 3.30 -2.75 -13.46
C LYS A 124 3.22 -2.46 -14.96
N ALA A 125 2.62 -1.34 -15.36
CA ALA A 125 2.54 -0.86 -16.74
C ALA A 125 3.90 -0.43 -17.29
#